data_AF-A0A976E853-F1
#
_entry.id   AF-A0A976E853-F1
#
_cell.length_a   1.000
_cell.length_b   1.000
_cell.length_c   1.000
_cell.angle_alpha   90.00
_cell.angle_beta   90.00
_cell.angle_gamma   90.00
#
_symmetry.space_group_name_H-M   'P 1'
#
loop_
_entity.id
_entity.type
_entity.pdbx_description
1 polymer ?
#
loop_
_entity_poly.entity_id
_entity_poly.type
_entity_poly.pdbx_seq_one_letter_code
_entity_poly.pdbx_strand_id
1 'polypeptide(L)'
;PRGTVKTDDHFQTSIPGLYAIGDAIAGPMLAHKAEDEGMALAEIMAGKHGHVNYGVIPGVIYTTPEVASVGLTEEQLKAEGRAYKAGKFPFMGNARAKAVFQAEGFVKILADKDTDRILGAHIIGPQAGDLIHEVCVAMEFGASAQDLALTCHAHPTWSEAVREAALACGDGAIHA
;
A
#
# COMPACT_ATOMS: atom_id res chain seq x y z
N PRO A 1 10.65 21.19 10.78
CA PRO A 1 11.27 22.23 9.92
C PRO A 1 11.07 21.84 8.45
N ARG A 2 9.90 22.12 7.86
CA ARG A 2 9.43 23.41 7.36
C ARG A 2 7.95 23.60 7.74
N GLY A 3 7.60 24.62 8.51
CA GLY A 3 6.19 25.03 8.75
C GLY A 3 5.27 24.05 9.51
N THR A 4 5.62 22.77 9.65
CA THR A 4 4.80 21.77 10.33
C THR A 4 4.78 21.97 11.85
N VAL A 5 3.61 21.76 12.45
CA VAL A 5 3.41 21.70 13.90
C VAL A 5 4.05 20.41 14.42
N LYS A 6 4.84 20.52 15.49
CA LYS A 6 5.37 19.35 16.19
C LYS A 6 4.28 18.80 17.12
N THR A 7 4.04 17.51 17.03
CA THR A 7 3.14 16.76 17.91
C THR A 7 3.87 15.59 18.55
N ASP A 8 3.29 15.06 19.62
CA ASP A 8 3.62 13.73 20.14
C ASP A 8 2.83 12.63 19.40
N ASP A 9 2.94 11.39 19.90
CA ASP A 9 2.25 10.21 19.34
C ASP A 9 0.71 10.24 19.51
N HIS A 10 0.18 11.20 20.27
CA HIS A 10 -1.26 11.42 20.48
C HIS A 10 -1.75 12.72 19.83
N PHE A 11 -0.99 13.23 18.85
CA PHE A 11 -1.30 14.45 18.09
C PHE A 11 -1.28 15.74 18.93
N GLN A 12 -0.82 15.69 20.18
CA GLN A 12 -0.83 16.84 21.07
C GLN A 12 0.38 17.73 20.77
N THR A 13 0.15 19.03 20.69
CA THR A 13 1.21 20.02 20.52
C THR A 13 1.94 20.29 21.85
N SER A 14 2.93 21.19 21.83
CA SER A 14 3.57 21.66 23.06
C SER A 14 2.64 22.45 23.99
N ILE A 15 1.43 22.81 23.56
CA ILE A 15 0.42 23.50 24.37
C ILE A 15 -0.63 22.46 24.82
N PRO A 16 -0.82 22.26 26.14
CA PRO A 16 -1.81 21.33 26.65
C PRO A 16 -3.23 21.61 26.13
N GLY A 17 -3.90 20.57 25.64
CA GLY A 17 -5.26 20.66 25.09
C GLY A 17 -5.34 21.19 23.64
N LEU A 18 -4.21 21.51 23.01
CA LEU A 18 -4.14 21.89 21.60
C LEU A 18 -3.49 20.76 20.79
N TYR A 19 -4.17 20.34 19.71
CA TYR A 19 -3.78 19.22 18.87
C TYR A 19 -3.61 19.67 17.41
N ALA A 20 -2.86 18.90 16.61
CA ALA A 20 -2.71 19.11 15.19
C ALA A 20 -2.66 17.78 14.43
N ILE A 21 -3.29 17.72 13.25
CA ILE A 21 -3.39 16.55 12.38
C ILE A 21 -3.27 16.96 10.91
N GLY A 22 -3.30 15.97 10.01
CA GLY A 22 -3.34 16.14 8.57
C GLY A 22 -2.08 16.82 8.03
N ASP A 23 -2.28 17.72 7.08
CA ASP A 23 -1.23 18.46 6.38
C ASP A 23 -0.41 19.40 7.28
N ALA A 24 -0.91 19.69 8.48
CA ALA A 24 -0.21 20.56 9.44
C ALA A 24 0.94 19.87 10.17
N ILE A 25 1.00 18.53 10.18
CA ILE A 25 2.01 17.74 10.90
C ILE A 25 2.87 16.93 9.94
N ALA A 26 3.80 16.13 10.47
CA ALA A 26 4.63 15.26 9.64
C ALA A 26 3.81 14.11 9.00
N GLY A 27 4.32 13.56 7.89
CA GLY A 27 3.70 12.46 7.16
C GLY A 27 3.23 12.86 5.75
N PRO A 28 2.60 11.94 5.01
CA PRO A 28 2.09 12.23 3.68
C PRO A 28 0.90 13.20 3.74
N MET A 29 0.88 14.18 2.84
CA MET A 29 -0.20 15.17 2.72
C MET A 29 -1.33 14.61 1.85
N LEU A 30 -2.10 13.70 2.43
CA LEU A 30 -3.18 12.97 1.77
C LEU A 30 -4.47 13.10 2.59
N ALA A 31 -5.61 13.21 1.90
CA ALA A 31 -6.91 13.41 2.54
C ALA A 31 -7.24 12.26 3.51
N HIS A 32 -7.14 11.01 3.07
CA HIS A 32 -7.41 9.83 3.91
C HIS A 32 -6.46 9.70 5.11
N LYS A 33 -5.20 10.15 4.99
CA LYS A 33 -4.29 10.25 6.14
C LYS A 33 -4.83 11.23 7.19
N ALA A 34 -5.32 12.39 6.76
CA ALA A 34 -5.89 13.39 7.67
C ALA A 34 -7.20 12.90 8.30
N GLU A 35 -8.02 12.16 7.55
CA GLU A 35 -9.25 11.54 8.06
C GLU A 35 -8.95 10.49 9.14
N ASP A 36 -7.99 9.59 8.90
CA ASP A 36 -7.58 8.56 9.86
C ASP A 36 -7.01 9.18 11.15
N GLU A 37 -6.16 10.20 11.03
CA GLU A 37 -5.65 10.93 12.19
C GLU A 37 -6.75 11.66 12.96
N GLY A 38 -7.75 12.20 12.25
CA GLY A 38 -8.93 12.81 12.87
C GLY A 38 -9.75 11.80 13.67
N MET A 39 -9.97 10.61 13.12
CA MET A 39 -10.64 9.51 13.82
C MET A 39 -9.84 9.07 15.05
N ALA A 40 -8.54 8.84 14.90
CA ALA A 40 -7.67 8.43 16.00
C ALA A 40 -7.63 9.48 17.11
N LEU A 41 -7.49 10.76 16.78
CA LEU A 41 -7.53 11.84 17.77
C LEU A 41 -8.88 11.91 18.48
N ALA A 42 -10.01 11.79 17.76
CA ALA A 42 -11.33 11.78 18.37
C ALA A 42 -11.50 10.62 19.36
N GLU A 43 -10.97 9.44 19.05
CA GLU A 43 -10.95 8.29 19.96
C GLU A 43 -10.08 8.54 21.21
N ILE A 44 -8.87 9.08 21.02
CA ILE A 44 -7.97 9.44 22.13
C ILE A 44 -8.63 10.45 23.07
N MET A 45 -9.27 11.50 22.52
CA MET A 45 -9.99 12.51 23.30
C MET A 45 -11.19 11.91 24.06
N ALA A 46 -11.76 10.81 23.56
CA ALA A 46 -12.81 10.05 24.22
C ALA A 46 -12.27 9.00 25.22
N GLY A 47 -10.96 8.97 25.48
CA GLY A 47 -10.33 8.01 26.39
C GLY A 47 -10.17 6.59 25.82
N LYS A 48 -10.23 6.44 24.48
CA LYS A 48 -10.03 5.19 23.76
C LYS A 48 -8.61 5.11 23.17
N HIS A 49 -8.33 4.03 22.43
CA HIS A 49 -7.02 3.72 21.86
C HIS A 49 -6.97 4.00 20.35
N GLY A 50 -7.12 5.26 19.97
CA GLY A 50 -6.98 5.67 18.57
C GLY A 50 -5.58 5.37 18.03
N HIS A 51 -5.50 4.83 16.82
CA HIS A 51 -4.26 4.43 16.16
C HIS A 51 -4.34 4.64 14.65
N VAL A 52 -3.20 4.96 14.04
CA VAL A 52 -3.03 5.05 12.58
C VAL A 52 -1.83 4.20 12.18
N ASN A 53 -2.05 3.28 11.25
CA ASN A 53 -0.98 2.50 10.65
C ASN A 53 -0.35 3.24 9.47
N TYR A 54 0.63 4.11 9.74
CA TYR A 54 1.33 4.87 8.69
C TYR A 54 2.07 4.01 7.66
N GLY A 55 2.34 2.73 7.98
CA GLY A 55 2.94 1.78 7.05
C GLY A 55 1.98 1.32 5.95
N VAL A 56 0.67 1.55 6.11
CA VAL A 56 -0.39 1.08 5.20
C VAL A 56 -1.29 2.26 4.78
N ILE A 57 -0.66 3.39 4.44
CA ILE A 57 -1.35 4.52 3.79
C ILE A 57 -1.08 4.43 2.28
N PRO A 58 -2.10 4.13 1.45
CA PRO A 58 -1.91 4.09 0.01
C PRO A 58 -1.72 5.51 -0.56
N GLY A 59 -0.89 5.64 -1.58
CA GLY A 59 -0.78 6.83 -2.42
C GLY A 59 -1.24 6.51 -3.85
N VAL A 60 -2.01 7.41 -4.47
CA VAL A 60 -2.54 7.23 -5.82
C VAL A 60 -2.30 8.48 -6.66
N ILE A 61 -1.87 8.28 -7.90
CA ILE A 61 -1.74 9.30 -8.94
C ILE A 61 -2.72 8.92 -10.06
N TYR A 62 -3.74 9.75 -10.25
CA TYR A 62 -4.84 9.53 -11.21
C TYR A 62 -4.46 9.96 -12.64
N THR A 63 -3.28 9.56 -13.11
CA THR A 63 -2.86 9.66 -14.51
C THR A 63 -3.47 8.54 -15.35
N THR A 64 -3.17 8.50 -16.65
CA THR A 64 -3.47 7.34 -17.49
C THR A 64 -2.17 6.83 -18.12
N PRO A 65 -1.71 5.61 -17.76
CA PRO A 65 -2.26 4.72 -16.73
C PRO A 65 -2.15 5.33 -15.31
N GLU A 66 -2.98 4.84 -14.39
CA GLU A 66 -2.90 5.22 -12.97
C GLU A 66 -1.64 4.62 -12.34
N VAL A 67 -1.18 5.25 -11.26
CA VAL A 67 -0.10 4.72 -10.43
C VAL A 67 -0.57 4.68 -8.98
N ALA A 68 -0.39 3.56 -8.30
CA ALA A 68 -0.70 3.40 -6.88
C ALA A 68 0.42 2.67 -6.16
N SER A 69 0.61 2.99 -4.88
CA SER A 69 1.59 2.34 -4.03
C SER A 69 1.14 2.30 -2.58
N VAL A 70 1.57 1.27 -1.84
CA VAL A 70 1.42 1.16 -0.39
C VAL A 70 2.65 0.45 0.19
N GLY A 71 3.04 0.81 1.42
CA GLY A 71 4.20 0.22 2.08
C GLY A 71 5.56 0.76 1.59
N LEU A 72 6.59 -0.07 1.77
CA LEU A 72 7.99 0.30 1.50
C LEU A 72 8.35 0.14 0.02
N THR A 73 9.22 1.02 -0.47
CA THR A 73 9.85 0.89 -1.80
C THR A 73 11.11 0.02 -1.73
N GLU A 74 11.60 -0.43 -2.88
CA GLU A 74 12.87 -1.15 -2.95
C GLU A 74 14.07 -0.31 -2.48
N GLU A 75 14.04 0.99 -2.74
CA GLU A 75 15.07 1.93 -2.29
C GLU A 75 15.08 2.05 -0.77
N GLN A 76 13.90 2.12 -0.13
CA GLN A 76 13.77 2.13 1.33
C GLN A 76 14.29 0.82 1.93
N LEU A 77 13.88 -0.33 1.38
CA LEU A 77 14.34 -1.64 1.83
C LEU A 77 15.87 -1.79 1.70
N LYS A 78 16.46 -1.31 0.60
CA LYS A 78 17.92 -1.29 0.40
C LYS A 78 18.61 -0.36 1.40
N ALA A 79 18.05 0.82 1.67
CA ALA A 79 18.61 1.77 2.62
C ALA A 79 18.55 1.24 4.07
N GLU A 80 17.52 0.46 4.40
CA GLU A 80 17.37 -0.22 5.69
C GLU A 80 18.22 -1.50 5.81
N GLY A 81 18.84 -1.96 4.72
CA GLY A 81 19.57 -3.23 4.69
C GLY A 81 18.66 -4.45 4.82
N ARG A 82 17.36 -4.31 4.53
CA ARG A 82 16.37 -5.37 4.67
C ARG A 82 16.34 -6.25 3.42
N ALA A 83 16.53 -7.55 3.60
CA ALA A 83 16.44 -8.51 2.50
C ALA A 83 14.98 -8.72 2.08
N TYR A 84 14.72 -8.68 0.77
CA TYR A 84 13.38 -8.84 0.21
C TYR A 84 13.40 -9.64 -1.10
N LYS A 85 12.23 -10.17 -1.47
CA LYS A 85 11.90 -10.75 -2.77
C LYS A 85 11.00 -9.77 -3.51
N ALA A 86 11.11 -9.72 -4.83
CA ALA A 86 10.27 -8.88 -5.67
C ALA A 86 9.59 -9.73 -6.74
N GLY A 87 8.26 -9.82 -6.65
CA GLY A 87 7.43 -10.43 -7.68
C GLY A 87 6.81 -9.35 -8.56
N LYS A 88 6.78 -9.58 -9.87
CA LYS A 88 6.26 -8.61 -10.85
C LYS A 88 5.49 -9.34 -11.94
N PHE A 89 4.32 -8.81 -12.29
CA PHE A 89 3.50 -9.34 -13.39
C PHE A 89 2.98 -8.21 -14.28
N PRO A 90 3.22 -8.25 -15.62
CA PRO A 90 2.75 -7.22 -16.53
C PRO A 90 1.26 -7.37 -16.84
N PHE A 91 0.54 -6.25 -17.00
CA PHE A 91 -0.85 -6.29 -17.51
C PHE A 91 -0.93 -6.83 -18.95
N MET A 92 0.18 -6.83 -19.69
CA MET A 92 0.32 -7.55 -20.96
C MET A 92 0.13 -9.08 -20.83
N GLY A 93 0.25 -9.66 -19.64
CA GLY A 93 -0.10 -11.06 -19.37
C GLY A 93 -1.58 -11.26 -18.98
N ASN A 94 -2.31 -10.19 -18.67
CA ASN A 94 -3.66 -10.25 -18.11
C ASN A 94 -4.75 -10.25 -19.21
N ALA A 95 -5.68 -11.20 -19.14
CA ALA A 95 -6.73 -11.37 -20.15
C ALA A 95 -7.74 -10.20 -20.19
N ARG A 96 -8.15 -9.69 -19.02
CA ARG A 96 -9.08 -8.55 -18.93
C ARG A 96 -8.46 -7.29 -19.52
N ALA A 97 -7.22 -7.00 -19.18
CA ALA A 97 -6.46 -5.86 -19.69
C ALA A 97 -6.33 -5.90 -21.22
N LYS A 98 -6.05 -7.08 -21.79
CA LYS A 98 -6.05 -7.29 -23.25
C LYS A 98 -7.41 -7.02 -23.89
N ALA A 99 -8.47 -7.57 -23.30
CA ALA A 99 -9.82 -7.47 -23.86
C ALA A 99 -10.33 -6.02 -23.98
N VAL A 100 -9.80 -5.11 -23.16
CA VAL A 100 -10.19 -3.69 -23.14
C VAL A 100 -9.08 -2.74 -23.57
N PHE A 101 -8.00 -3.25 -24.17
CA PHE A 101 -6.86 -2.48 -24.68
C PHE A 101 -6.17 -1.60 -23.62
N GLN A 102 -6.11 -2.06 -22.36
CA GLN A 102 -5.44 -1.39 -21.24
C GLN A 102 -4.33 -2.27 -20.65
N ALA A 103 -3.45 -2.76 -21.50
CA ALA A 103 -2.38 -3.71 -21.15
C ALA A 103 -1.05 -3.05 -20.70
N GLU A 104 -1.04 -1.72 -20.56
CA GLU A 104 0.13 -0.98 -20.11
C GLU A 104 0.37 -1.17 -18.60
N GLY A 105 1.64 -1.31 -18.23
CA GLY A 105 2.06 -1.36 -16.83
C GLY A 105 2.13 -2.77 -16.23
N PHE A 106 2.16 -2.83 -14.89
CA PHE A 106 2.40 -4.04 -14.12
C PHE A 106 1.98 -3.87 -12.64
N VAL A 107 1.82 -5.00 -11.96
CA VAL A 107 1.82 -5.07 -10.49
C VAL A 107 3.20 -5.55 -10.02
N LYS A 108 3.72 -4.94 -8.95
CA LYS A 108 4.94 -5.37 -8.24
C LYS A 108 4.65 -5.50 -6.74
N ILE A 109 4.97 -6.66 -6.17
CA ILE A 109 4.88 -6.94 -4.73
C ILE A 109 6.29 -7.16 -4.19
N LEU A 110 6.56 -6.55 -3.04
CA LEU A 110 7.79 -6.73 -2.27
C LEU A 110 7.46 -7.52 -1.01
N ALA A 111 8.14 -8.64 -0.81
CA ALA A 111 7.93 -9.53 0.32
C ALA A 111 9.23 -9.73 1.08
N ASP A 112 9.14 -9.89 2.39
CA ASP A 112 10.27 -10.23 3.25
C ASP A 112 10.89 -11.55 2.81
N LYS A 113 12.22 -11.62 2.76
CA LYS A 113 12.90 -12.80 2.21
C LYS A 113 12.69 -14.06 3.07
N ASP A 114 12.65 -13.90 4.38
CA ASP A 114 12.66 -15.02 5.32
C ASP A 114 11.25 -15.39 5.79
N THR A 115 10.37 -14.39 5.94
CA THR A 115 9.02 -14.57 6.48
C THR A 115 7.91 -14.51 5.43
N ASP A 116 8.23 -14.12 4.20
CA ASP A 116 7.29 -13.89 3.10
C ASP A 116 6.23 -12.79 3.34
N ARG A 117 6.31 -12.07 4.48
CA ARG A 117 5.40 -10.97 4.80
C ARG A 117 5.46 -9.87 3.74
N ILE A 118 4.31 -9.39 3.26
CA ILE A 118 4.26 -8.29 2.31
C ILE A 118 4.78 -7.00 2.97
N LEU A 119 5.72 -6.34 2.29
CA LEU A 119 6.38 -5.11 2.74
C LEU A 119 5.93 -3.88 1.96
N GLY A 120 5.47 -4.09 0.73
CA GLY A 120 4.89 -3.04 -0.08
C GLY A 120 4.42 -3.54 -1.43
N ALA A 121 3.57 -2.76 -2.08
CA ALA A 121 3.11 -3.02 -3.44
C ALA A 121 3.05 -1.74 -4.25
N HIS A 122 3.27 -1.90 -5.56
CA HIS A 122 3.36 -0.81 -6.52
C HIS A 122 2.67 -1.25 -7.80
N ILE A 123 1.71 -0.47 -8.25
CA ILE A 123 0.88 -0.77 -9.42
C ILE A 123 0.96 0.41 -10.36
N ILE A 124 1.23 0.13 -11.62
CA ILE A 124 0.99 1.06 -12.74
C ILE A 124 0.09 0.33 -13.72
N GLY A 125 -1.07 0.87 -14.06
CA GLY A 125 -2.02 0.19 -14.95
C GLY A 125 -3.48 0.58 -14.74
N PRO A 126 -4.42 -0.20 -15.30
CA PRO A 126 -5.85 0.05 -15.14
C PRO A 126 -6.29 -0.16 -13.69
N GLN A 127 -7.11 0.78 -13.17
CA GLN A 127 -7.65 0.74 -11.81
C GLN A 127 -6.59 0.56 -10.71
N ALA A 128 -5.37 1.07 -10.90
CA ALA A 128 -4.32 0.94 -9.89
C ALA A 128 -4.76 1.48 -8.53
N GLY A 129 -5.52 2.59 -8.53
CA GLY A 129 -6.08 3.18 -7.32
C GLY A 129 -7.07 2.27 -6.59
N ASP A 130 -7.82 1.42 -7.28
CA ASP A 130 -8.74 0.47 -6.65
C ASP A 130 -8.01 -0.81 -6.25
N LEU A 131 -7.19 -1.36 -7.16
CA LEU A 131 -6.45 -2.61 -6.97
C LEU A 131 -5.47 -2.55 -5.80
N ILE A 132 -4.93 -1.39 -5.44
CA ILE A 132 -3.99 -1.31 -4.31
C ILE A 132 -4.64 -1.69 -2.97
N HIS A 133 -5.96 -1.52 -2.84
CA HIS A 133 -6.67 -1.74 -1.59
C HIS A 133 -6.72 -3.21 -1.15
N GLU A 134 -6.72 -4.17 -2.07
CA GLU A 134 -6.63 -5.60 -1.67
C GLU A 134 -5.28 -5.88 -0.97
N VAL A 135 -4.22 -5.19 -1.39
CA VAL A 135 -2.90 -5.31 -0.76
C VAL A 135 -2.85 -4.52 0.54
N CYS A 136 -3.51 -3.36 0.65
CA CYS A 136 -3.67 -2.66 1.91
C CYS A 136 -4.29 -3.58 2.97
N VAL A 137 -5.41 -4.24 2.63
CA VAL A 137 -6.06 -5.20 3.53
C VAL A 137 -5.10 -6.33 3.89
N ALA A 138 -4.44 -6.95 2.90
CA ALA A 138 -3.48 -8.02 3.16
C ALA A 138 -2.34 -7.58 4.13
N MET A 139 -1.78 -6.39 3.92
CA MET A 139 -0.73 -5.83 4.79
C MET A 139 -1.24 -5.54 6.20
N GLU A 140 -2.47 -5.07 6.35
CA GLU A 140 -3.11 -4.80 7.64
C GLU A 140 -3.28 -6.09 8.47
N PHE A 141 -3.59 -7.21 7.80
CA PHE A 141 -3.61 -8.54 8.43
C PHE A 141 -2.22 -9.17 8.61
N GLY A 142 -1.15 -8.52 8.14
CA GLY A 142 0.21 -9.05 8.19
C GLY A 142 0.45 -10.23 7.26
N ALA A 143 -0.32 -10.34 6.18
CA ALA A 143 -0.29 -11.46 5.25
C ALA A 143 1.07 -11.64 4.55
N SER A 144 1.33 -12.87 4.18
CA SER A 144 2.43 -13.27 3.29
C SER A 144 2.06 -13.05 1.81
N ALA A 145 3.04 -13.01 0.92
CA ALA A 145 2.78 -13.05 -0.51
C ALA A 145 2.09 -14.36 -0.91
N GLN A 146 2.40 -15.47 -0.24
CA GLN A 146 1.73 -16.75 -0.43
C GLN A 146 0.23 -16.68 -0.12
N ASP A 147 -0.21 -15.98 0.93
CA ASP A 147 -1.63 -15.83 1.26
C ASP A 147 -2.40 -15.18 0.09
N LEU A 148 -1.81 -14.14 -0.52
CA LEU A 148 -2.41 -13.47 -1.67
C LEU A 148 -2.39 -14.35 -2.93
N ALA A 149 -1.29 -15.09 -3.16
CA ALA A 149 -1.14 -16.01 -4.28
C ALA A 149 -2.14 -17.18 -4.26
N LEU A 150 -2.43 -17.72 -3.07
CA LEU A 150 -3.35 -18.83 -2.84
C LEU A 150 -4.83 -18.39 -2.73
N THR A 151 -5.09 -17.09 -2.66
CA THR A 151 -6.44 -16.54 -2.71
C THR A 151 -7.01 -16.64 -4.13
N CYS A 152 -8.24 -17.15 -4.23
CA CYS A 152 -8.92 -17.26 -5.52
C CYS A 152 -9.31 -15.87 -6.05
N HIS A 153 -8.79 -15.52 -7.22
CA HIS A 153 -9.15 -14.29 -7.95
C HIS A 153 -10.07 -14.63 -9.11
N ALA A 154 -11.12 -13.84 -9.31
CA ALA A 154 -12.09 -14.08 -10.37
C ALA A 154 -11.47 -13.87 -11.76
N HIS A 155 -11.91 -14.67 -12.74
CA HIS A 155 -11.46 -14.60 -14.13
C HIS A 155 -12.60 -14.20 -15.07
N PRO A 156 -12.39 -13.28 -16.04
CA PRO A 156 -11.22 -12.41 -16.21
C PRO A 156 -11.35 -11.10 -15.43
N THR A 157 -10.38 -10.76 -14.58
CA THR A 157 -10.29 -9.47 -13.86
C THR A 157 -8.88 -8.88 -13.89
N TRP A 158 -8.76 -7.57 -13.62
CA TRP A 158 -7.43 -6.95 -13.49
C TRP A 158 -6.70 -7.42 -12.22
N SER A 159 -7.43 -7.73 -11.14
CA SER A 159 -6.88 -8.24 -9.88
C SER A 159 -6.11 -9.56 -10.03
N GLU A 160 -6.36 -10.35 -11.07
CA GLU A 160 -5.52 -11.54 -11.36
C GLU A 160 -4.03 -11.17 -11.53
N ALA A 161 -3.71 -9.95 -11.99
CA ALA A 161 -2.32 -9.48 -12.06
C ALA A 161 -1.67 -9.31 -10.67
N VAL A 162 -2.46 -9.00 -9.63
CA VAL A 162 -1.99 -8.92 -8.25
C VAL A 162 -1.63 -10.31 -7.74
N ARG A 163 -2.51 -11.29 -7.96
CA ARG A 163 -2.23 -12.71 -7.66
C ARG A 163 -0.98 -13.23 -8.36
N GLU A 164 -0.81 -12.94 -9.65
CA GLU A 164 0.36 -13.40 -10.41
C GLU A 164 1.66 -12.72 -9.93
N ALA A 165 1.61 -11.44 -9.55
CA ALA A 165 2.76 -10.77 -8.94
C ALA A 165 3.12 -11.38 -7.57
N ALA A 166 2.13 -11.84 -6.81
CA ALA A 166 2.35 -12.56 -5.56
C ALA A 166 3.00 -13.94 -5.80
N LEU A 167 2.48 -14.70 -6.77
CA LEU A 167 3.10 -15.97 -7.21
C LEU A 167 4.55 -15.78 -7.65
N ALA A 168 4.86 -14.67 -8.34
CA ALA A 168 6.20 -14.30 -8.75
C ALA A 168 7.16 -13.94 -7.59
N CYS A 169 6.67 -13.77 -6.35
CA CYS A 169 7.52 -13.69 -5.16
C CYS A 169 8.00 -15.08 -4.68
N GLY A 170 7.38 -16.15 -5.16
CA GLY A 170 7.69 -17.55 -4.85
C GLY A 170 8.19 -18.32 -6.07
N ASP A 171 7.47 -19.39 -6.45
CA ASP A 171 7.87 -20.32 -7.51
C ASP A 171 7.74 -19.74 -8.94
N GLY A 172 7.01 -18.63 -9.09
CA GLY A 172 6.79 -17.97 -10.37
C GLY A 172 5.31 -17.83 -10.74
N ALA A 173 5.01 -16.82 -11.55
CA ALA A 173 3.70 -16.60 -12.15
C ALA A 173 3.36 -17.72 -13.16
N ILE A 174 2.08 -18.08 -13.26
CA ILE A 174 1.57 -19.13 -14.16
C ILE A 174 1.47 -18.60 -15.60
N HIS A 175 1.22 -17.30 -15.76
CA HIS A 175 0.91 -16.66 -17.05
C HIS A 175 1.99 -15.66 -17.52
N ALA A 176 3.22 -15.79 -17.02
CA ALA A 176 4.34 -14.89 -17.36
C ALA A 176 4.87 -15.09 -18.79
#